data_AF-A0A0G0VTM3-F1
#
_entry.id   AF-A0A0G0VTM3-F1
#
_cell.length_a   1.000
_cell.length_b   1.000
_cell.length_c   1.000
_cell.angle_alpha   90.00
_cell.angle_beta   90.00
_cell.angle_gamma   90.00
#
_symmetry.space_group_name_H-M   'P 1'
#
loop_
_entity.id
_entity.type
_entity.pdbx_description
1 polymer ?
#
loop_
_entity_poly.entity_id
_entity_poly.type
_entity_poly.pdbx_seq_one_letter_code
_entity_poly.pdbx_strand_id
1 'polypeptide(L)'
;MHIDVHLGEIIAQYGTLSYLILFVIIFIETGLVFTPFLPGDSLLFAAGAFAALGSFNIVLLFFLLWLAAFLGDTVNYWIGHFFGEKIISNPKLPIKKEHIDKTQG
;
A
#
# COMPACT_ATOMS: atom_id res chain seq x y z
N MET A 1 11.61 -13.76 13.14
CA MET A 1 10.54 -14.63 12.60
C MET A 1 10.42 -14.30 11.13
N HIS A 2 10.73 -15.24 10.23
CA HIS A 2 10.82 -15.06 8.77
C HIS A 2 9.45 -15.26 8.10
N ILE A 3 8.46 -14.43 8.45
CA ILE A 3 7.11 -14.53 7.87
C ILE A 3 7.13 -14.09 6.41
N ASP A 4 8.01 -13.15 6.07
CA ASP A 4 8.39 -12.68 4.74
C ASP A 4 8.80 -13.82 3.78
N VAL A 5 9.68 -14.73 4.22
CA VAL A 5 10.14 -15.86 3.40
C VAL A 5 9.03 -16.90 3.21
N HIS A 6 8.30 -17.23 4.28
CA HIS A 6 7.17 -18.18 4.19
C HIS A 6 6.03 -17.64 3.31
N LEU A 7 5.73 -16.35 3.36
CA LEU A 7 4.78 -15.70 2.45
C LEU A 7 5.28 -15.78 1.01
N GLY A 8 6.56 -15.52 0.76
CA GLY A 8 7.17 -15.67 -0.56
C GLY A 8 7.07 -17.09 -1.13
N GLU A 9 7.31 -18.11 -0.30
CA GLU A 9 7.17 -19.52 -0.69
C GLU A 9 5.72 -19.92 -0.96
N ILE A 10 4.76 -19.45 -0.15
CA ILE A 10 3.33 -19.69 -0.39
C ILE A 10 2.90 -19.01 -1.69
N ILE A 11 3.37 -17.79 -1.96
CA ILE A 11 3.13 -17.09 -3.23
C ILE A 11 3.81 -17.83 -4.40
N ALA A 12 4.92 -18.54 -4.19
CA ALA A 12 5.52 -19.35 -5.24
C ALA A 12 4.71 -20.63 -5.55
N GLN A 13 4.11 -21.25 -4.53
CA GLN A 13 3.43 -22.55 -4.68
C GLN A 13 2.00 -22.45 -5.26
N TYR A 14 1.33 -21.31 -5.04
CA TYR A 14 -0.12 -21.17 -5.27
C TYR A 14 -0.52 -20.48 -6.60
N GLY A 15 0.43 -20.15 -7.47
CA GLY A 15 0.19 -19.62 -8.82
C GLY A 15 -0.89 -18.53 -8.89
N THR A 16 -2.11 -18.87 -9.32
CA THR A 16 -3.21 -17.89 -9.44
C THR A 16 -3.56 -17.19 -8.13
N LEU A 17 -3.51 -17.91 -7.00
CA LEU A 17 -3.82 -17.36 -5.68
C LEU A 17 -2.77 -16.34 -5.22
N SER A 18 -1.55 -16.45 -5.73
CA SER A 18 -0.43 -15.57 -5.45
C SER A 18 -0.67 -14.15 -5.95
N TYR A 19 -1.37 -14.00 -7.09
CA TYR A 19 -1.82 -12.69 -7.56
C TYR A 19 -2.74 -12.02 -6.54
N LEU A 20 -3.72 -12.76 -5.99
CA LEU A 20 -4.63 -12.22 -5.00
C LEU A 20 -3.92 -11.87 -3.69
N ILE A 21 -2.98 -12.72 -3.25
CA ILE A 21 -2.18 -12.45 -2.04
C ILE A 21 -1.34 -11.18 -2.22
N LEU A 22 -0.65 -11.03 -3.36
CA LEU A 22 0.11 -9.82 -3.67
C LEU A 22 -0.79 -8.59 -3.72
N PHE A 23 -1.96 -8.70 -4.35
CA PHE A 23 -2.95 -7.63 -4.37
C PHE A 23 -3.32 -7.19 -2.96
N VAL A 24 -3.68 -8.13 -2.07
CA VAL A 24 -4.11 -7.84 -0.70
C VAL A 24 -2.98 -7.23 0.12
N ILE A 25 -1.76 -7.74 -0.01
CA ILE A 25 -0.59 -7.23 0.72
C ILE A 25 -0.30 -5.79 0.30
N ILE A 26 -0.17 -5.53 -1.00
CA ILE A 26 0.11 -4.18 -1.51
C ILE A 26 -1.03 -3.24 -1.15
N PHE A 27 -2.28 -3.66 -1.34
CA PHE A 27 -3.46 -2.87 -0.97
C PHE A 27 -3.48 -2.51 0.53
N ILE A 28 -3.10 -3.45 1.42
CA ILE A 28 -3.02 -3.17 2.86
C ILE A 28 -1.85 -2.23 3.17
N GLU A 29 -0.69 -2.43 2.56
CA GLU A 29 0.49 -1.58 2.77
C GLU A 29 0.26 -0.12 2.33
N THR A 30 -0.39 0.09 1.18
CA THR A 30 -0.76 1.45 0.72
C THR A 30 -2.01 1.99 1.41
N GLY A 31 -2.95 1.10 1.74
CA GLY A 31 -4.27 1.43 2.29
C GLY A 31 -4.31 1.73 3.79
N LEU A 32 -3.45 1.08 4.57
CA LEU A 32 -3.39 1.22 6.03
C LEU A 32 -2.08 1.86 6.46
N VAL A 33 -2.16 3.14 6.86
CA VAL A 33 -1.04 3.89 7.45
C VAL A 33 -0.40 3.22 8.67
N PHE A 34 -1.13 2.32 9.36
CA PHE A 34 -0.71 1.70 10.61
C PHE A 34 -0.03 0.33 10.46
N THR A 35 0.09 -0.23 9.25
CA THR A 35 0.69 -1.57 9.05
C THR A 35 2.01 -1.53 8.25
N PRO A 36 3.07 -0.80 8.68
CA PRO A 36 4.37 -0.78 8.01
C PRO A 36 5.19 -2.08 8.22
N PHE A 37 4.57 -3.15 8.73
CA PHE A 37 5.24 -4.43 9.01
C PHE A 37 5.14 -5.43 7.86
N LEU A 38 4.34 -5.12 6.81
CA LEU A 38 4.29 -5.95 5.60
C LEU A 38 5.48 -5.59 4.69
N PRO A 39 6.25 -6.57 4.19
CA PRO A 39 7.39 -6.33 3.31
C PRO A 39 6.97 -6.39 1.83
N GLY A 40 6.14 -5.44 1.40
CA GLY A 40 5.60 -5.36 0.04
C GLY A 40 6.66 -5.19 -1.04
N ASP A 41 7.69 -4.37 -0.81
CA ASP A 41 8.80 -4.17 -1.76
C ASP A 41 9.53 -5.47 -2.10
N SER A 42 9.87 -6.26 -1.07
CA SER A 42 10.54 -7.55 -1.21
C SER A 42 9.65 -8.56 -1.95
N LEU A 43 8.34 -8.54 -1.70
CA LEU A 43 7.36 -9.39 -2.36
C LEU A 43 7.16 -8.99 -3.83
N LEU A 44 7.20 -7.70 -4.13
CA LEU A 44 7.16 -7.17 -5.49
C LEU A 44 8.37 -7.65 -6.29
N PHE A 45 9.55 -7.62 -5.68
CA PHE A 45 10.78 -8.13 -6.27
C PHE A 45 10.71 -9.64 -6.52
N ALA A 46 10.24 -10.42 -5.54
CA ALA A 46 10.04 -11.85 -5.70
C ALA A 46 9.04 -12.17 -6.83
N ALA A 47 7.89 -11.48 -6.87
CA ALA A 47 6.88 -11.64 -7.91
C ALA A 47 7.42 -11.31 -9.30
N GLY A 48 8.26 -10.27 -9.43
CA GLY A 48 8.95 -9.92 -10.67
C GLY A 48 9.95 -10.98 -11.11
N ALA A 49 10.72 -11.55 -10.18
CA ALA A 49 11.63 -12.66 -10.46
C ALA A 49 10.86 -13.91 -10.96
N PHE A 50 9.74 -14.26 -10.33
CA PHE A 50 8.88 -15.37 -10.78
C PHE A 50 8.19 -15.09 -12.12
N ALA A 51 7.83 -13.83 -12.40
CA ALA A 51 7.32 -13.43 -13.71
C ALA A 51 8.39 -13.61 -14.81
N ALA A 52 9.65 -13.27 -14.51
CA ALA A 52 10.77 -13.48 -15.43
C ALA A 52 11.06 -14.97 -15.69
N LEU A 53 10.78 -15.85 -14.72
CA LEU A 53 10.89 -17.30 -14.87
C LEU A 53 9.73 -17.94 -15.67
N GLY A 54 8.74 -17.15 -16.10
CA GLY A 54 7.60 -17.61 -16.89
C GLY A 54 6.41 -18.13 -16.07
N SER A 55 6.48 -18.06 -14.74
CA SER A 55 5.39 -18.49 -13.84
C SER A 55 4.23 -17.51 -13.78
N PHE A 56 4.46 -16.24 -14.15
CA PHE A 56 3.44 -15.19 -14.18
C PHE A 56 3.42 -14.42 -15.49
N ASN A 57 2.22 -14.05 -15.93
CA ASN A 57 2.06 -13.03 -16.97
C ASN A 57 2.39 -11.66 -16.37
N ILE A 58 3.48 -11.06 -16.86
CA ILE A 58 3.97 -9.78 -16.35
C ILE A 58 3.01 -8.61 -16.58
N VAL A 59 2.26 -8.64 -17.69
CA VAL A 59 1.25 -7.60 -18.00
C VAL A 59 0.09 -7.69 -17.01
N LEU A 60 -0.41 -8.90 -16.75
CA LEU A 60 -1.45 -9.13 -15.75
C LEU A 60 -0.98 -8.71 -14.35
N LEU A 61 0.24 -9.12 -13.98
CA LEU A 61 0.85 -8.79 -12.70
C LEU A 61 0.96 -7.27 -12.53
N PHE A 62 1.44 -6.56 -13.54
CA PHE A 62 1.56 -5.11 -13.53
C PHE A 62 0.21 -4.42 -13.33
N PHE A 63 -0.82 -4.77 -14.12
CA PHE A 63 -2.15 -4.17 -13.97
C PHE A 63 -2.77 -4.45 -12.61
N LEU A 64 -2.59 -5.67 -12.09
CA LEU A 64 -3.11 -6.07 -10.80
C LEU A 64 -2.45 -5.32 -9.65
N LEU A 65 -1.12 -5.18 -9.67
CA LEU A 65 -0.38 -4.43 -8.65
C LEU A 65 -0.68 -2.94 -8.72
N TRP A 66 -0.77 -2.38 -9.93
CA TRP A 66 -1.16 -0.98 -10.13
C TRP A 66 -2.56 -0.71 -9.58
N LEU A 67 -3.52 -1.60 -9.86
CA LEU A 67 -4.88 -1.49 -9.34
C LEU A 67 -4.90 -1.62 -7.80
N ALA A 68 -4.10 -2.52 -7.22
CA ALA A 68 -3.97 -2.68 -5.78
C ALA A 68 -3.49 -1.39 -5.11
N ALA A 69 -2.40 -0.82 -5.63
CA ALA A 69 -1.82 0.42 -5.12
C ALA A 69 -2.80 1.60 -5.27
N PHE A 70 -3.42 1.75 -6.44
CA PHE A 70 -4.39 2.82 -6.69
C PHE A 70 -5.60 2.76 -5.76
N LEU A 71 -6.15 1.55 -5.55
CA LEU A 71 -7.27 1.35 -4.62
C LEU A 71 -6.82 1.55 -3.17
N GLY A 72 -5.62 1.10 -2.82
CA GLY A 72 -5.01 1.32 -1.51
C GLY A 72 -4.90 2.81 -1.21
N ASP A 73 -4.28 3.59 -2.09
CA ASP A 73 -4.17 5.04 -1.98
C ASP A 73 -5.54 5.73 -1.87
N THR A 74 -6.52 5.28 -2.65
CA THR A 74 -7.88 5.83 -2.58
C THR A 74 -8.50 5.59 -1.21
N VAL A 75 -8.42 4.36 -0.70
CA VAL A 75 -8.96 4.01 0.62
C VAL A 75 -8.20 4.72 1.73
N ASN A 76 -6.88 4.79 1.64
CA ASN A 76 -6.01 5.53 2.56
C ASN A 76 -6.36 7.01 2.59
N TYR A 77 -6.59 7.63 1.43
CA TYR A 77 -7.03 9.02 1.33
C TYR A 77 -8.39 9.22 2.00
N TRP A 78 -9.37 8.35 1.75
CA TRP A 78 -10.68 8.45 2.37
C TRP A 78 -10.63 8.28 3.89
N ILE A 79 -9.86 7.31 4.38
CA ILE A 79 -9.63 7.11 5.82
C ILE A 79 -8.93 8.33 6.42
N GLY A 80 -7.85 8.79 5.80
CA GLY A 80 -7.10 9.97 6.23
C GLY A 80 -7.92 11.25 6.20
N HIS A 81 -8.78 11.42 5.20
CA HIS A 81 -9.70 12.55 5.09
C HIS A 81 -10.77 12.50 6.19
N PHE A 82 -11.40 11.35 6.42
CA PHE A 82 -12.43 11.19 7.45
C PHE A 82 -11.85 11.33 8.88
N PHE A 83 -10.70 10.72 9.16
CA PHE A 83 -10.01 10.89 10.43
C PHE A 83 -9.43 12.30 10.57
N GLY A 84 -8.90 12.89 9.48
CA GLY A 84 -8.37 14.23 9.42
C GLY A 84 -9.42 15.30 9.69
N GLU A 85 -10.60 15.21 9.06
CA GLU A 85 -11.75 16.07 9.36
C GLU A 85 -12.17 15.94 10.83
N LYS A 86 -12.17 14.72 11.39
CA LYS A 86 -12.49 14.50 12.80
C LYS A 86 -11.44 15.09 13.75
N ILE A 87 -10.16 15.05 13.37
CA ILE A 87 -9.05 15.64 14.12
C ILE A 87 -9.07 17.17 14.03
N ILE A 88 -9.35 17.74 12.86
CA ILE A 88 -9.47 19.19 12.64
C ILE A 88 -10.74 19.75 13.29
N SER A 89 -11.83 18.97 13.32
CA SER A 89 -13.05 19.25 14.07
C SER A 89 -12.85 19.24 15.59
N ASN A 90 -11.71 18.75 16.10
CA ASN A 90 -11.37 18.84 17.52
C ASN A 90 -10.58 20.13 17.79
N PRO A 91 -11.15 21.11 18.52
CA PRO A 91 -10.56 22.44 18.75
C PRO A 91 -9.33 22.45 19.69
N LYS A 92 -8.70 21.30 19.96
CA LYS A 92 -7.53 21.17 20.85
C LYS A 92 -6.19 21.11 20.14
N LEU A 93 -6.15 21.10 18.80
CA LEU A 93 -4.90 21.14 18.04
C LEU A 93 -4.50 22.58 17.71
N PRO A 94 -3.31 23.04 18.12
CA PRO A 94 -2.84 24.38 17.84
C PRO A 94 -2.32 24.46 16.40
N ILE A 95 -3.21 24.40 15.40
CA ILE A 95 -2.84 24.80 14.04
C ILE A 95 -2.74 26.32 14.05
N LYS A 96 -1.51 26.78 14.28
CA LYS A 96 -1.16 28.19 14.40
C LYS A 96 -1.31 28.85 13.03
N LYS A 97 -2.46 29.52 12.82
CA LYS A 97 -2.85 30.29 11.61
C LYS A 97 -1.94 31.51 11.32
N GLU A 98 -0.75 31.62 11.92
CA GLU A 98 0.07 32.84 11.95
C GLU A 98 1.09 32.95 10.80
N HIS A 99 1.27 31.92 9.97
CA HIS A 99 2.28 31.94 8.89
C HIS A 99 1.72 32.23 7.49
N ILE A 100 0.43 32.56 7.34
CA ILE A 100 -0.18 32.82 6.02
C ILE A 100 -0.14 34.32 5.64
N ASP A 101 0.02 35.22 6.62
CA ASP A 101 -0.09 36.67 6.38
C ASP A 101 1.21 37.35 5.92
N LYS A 102 2.32 36.61 5.80
CA LYS A 102 3.65 37.19 5.47
C LYS A 102 4.06 37.09 4.00
N THR A 103 3.18 36.66 3.09
CA THR A 103 3.52 36.50 1.67
C THR A 103 2.65 37.36 0.74
N GLN A 104 1.89 38.31 1.28
CA GLN A 104 1.35 39.43 0.52
C GLN A 104 2.03 40.73 0.97
N GLY A 105 3.31 40.86 0.60
CA GLY A 105 4.01 42.14 0.54
C GLY A 105 4.26 42.47 -0.93
#